data_AF-A0A0Q8ZYH0-F1
#
_entry.id   AF-A0A0Q8ZYH0-F1
#
_cell.length_a   1.000
_cell.length_b   1.000
_cell.length_c   1.000
_cell.angle_alpha   90.00
_cell.angle_beta   90.00
_cell.angle_gamma   90.00
#
_symmetry.space_group_name_H-M   'P 1'
#
loop_
_entity.id
_entity.type
_entity.pdbx_description
1 polymer ?
#
loop_
_entity_poly.entity_id
_entity_poly.type
_entity_poly.pdbx_seq_one_letter_code
_entity_poly.pdbx_strand_id
1 'polypeptide(L)'
;MVSIDTFRKLALAFADAEEVPHFDKISFRIKKKIFATIDVKNNQSVLKLSEIEQSVFCASSEMIFYPVPNKWGKQGWTIVDLAKVPSDMLKDALLLSYNNAAAKKK
;
A
#
# COMPACT_ATOMS: atom_id res chain seq x y z
N MET A 1 12.43 -7.68 4.99
CA MET A 1 12.20 -7.96 3.55
C MET A 1 10.96 -8.81 3.40
N VAL A 2 10.05 -8.39 2.52
CA VAL A 2 8.75 -9.04 2.30
C VAL A 2 8.65 -9.49 0.86
N SER A 3 8.29 -10.76 0.65
CA SER A 3 8.04 -11.30 -0.68
C SER A 3 6.65 -10.90 -1.18
N ILE A 4 6.47 -10.92 -2.50
CA ILE A 4 5.21 -10.62 -3.18
C ILE A 4 4.07 -11.54 -2.69
N ASP A 5 4.37 -12.82 -2.48
CA ASP A 5 3.42 -13.80 -1.94
C ASP A 5 2.96 -13.42 -0.52
N THR A 6 3.90 -13.03 0.35
CA THR A 6 3.58 -12.55 1.70
C THR A 6 2.73 -11.29 1.65
N PHE A 7 3.06 -10.33 0.78
CA PHE A 7 2.23 -9.14 0.60
C PHE A 7 0.80 -9.50 0.15
N ARG A 8 0.65 -10.40 -0.83
CA ARG A 8 -0.66 -10.88 -1.28
C ARG A 8 -1.45 -11.50 -0.14
N LYS A 9 -0.84 -12.39 0.64
CA LYS A 9 -1.47 -13.03 1.81
C LYS A 9 -1.92 -12.00 2.84
N LEU A 10 -1.10 -10.99 3.14
CA LEU A 10 -1.46 -9.93 4.07
C LEU A 10 -2.61 -9.06 3.54
N ALA A 11 -2.55 -8.67 2.27
CA ALA A 11 -3.58 -7.85 1.65
C ALA A 11 -4.92 -8.58 1.50
N LEU A 12 -4.91 -9.90 1.27
CA LEU A 12 -6.10 -10.73 1.17
C LEU A 12 -6.61 -11.23 2.53
N ALA A 13 -5.84 -11.07 3.61
CA ALA A 13 -6.29 -11.39 4.96
C ALA A 13 -7.34 -10.40 5.49
N PHE A 14 -7.48 -9.24 4.84
CA PHE A 14 -8.49 -8.27 5.21
C PHE A 14 -9.89 -8.68 4.70
N ALA A 15 -10.92 -8.42 5.51
CA ALA A 15 -12.30 -8.71 5.14
C ALA A 15 -12.71 -7.91 3.89
N ASP A 16 -13.50 -8.52 2.99
CA ASP A 16 -13.94 -7.91 1.73
C ASP A 16 -12.78 -7.47 0.78
N ALA A 17 -11.55 -7.92 1.02
CA ALA A 17 -10.42 -7.61 0.14
C ALA A 17 -10.38 -8.57 -1.06
N GLU A 18 -10.26 -7.99 -2.25
CA GLU A 18 -10.21 -8.71 -3.52
C GLU A 18 -8.94 -8.32 -4.27
N GLU A 19 -8.23 -9.30 -4.82
CA GLU A 19 -7.18 -9.04 -5.80
C GLU A 19 -7.79 -8.97 -7.20
N VAL A 20 -7.48 -7.89 -7.92
CA VAL A 20 -7.97 -7.65 -9.28
C VAL A 20 -6.78 -7.24 -10.14
N PRO A 21 -6.56 -7.89 -11.31
CA PRO A 21 -5.55 -7.45 -12.24
C PRO A 21 -5.83 -6.01 -12.68
N HIS A 22 -4.79 -5.18 -12.66
CA HIS A 22 -4.85 -3.76 -13.01
C HIS A 22 -3.69 -3.44 -13.95
N PHE A 23 -3.97 -3.54 -15.26
CA PHE A 23 -2.96 -3.47 -16.30
C PHE A 23 -1.84 -4.50 -16.08
N ASP A 24 -0.61 -4.03 -15.93
CA ASP A 24 0.60 -4.84 -15.72
C ASP A 24 0.88 -5.10 -14.22
N LYS A 25 -0.01 -4.64 -13.34
CA LYS A 25 0.10 -4.72 -11.87
C LYS A 25 -1.10 -5.42 -11.28
N ILE A 26 -1.01 -5.76 -9.99
CA ILE A 26 -2.14 -6.32 -9.25
C ILE A 26 -2.65 -5.26 -8.29
N SER A 27 -3.96 -5.03 -8.30
CA SER A 27 -4.63 -4.09 -7.40
C SER A 27 -5.45 -4.83 -6.36
N PHE A 28 -5.34 -4.43 -5.10
CA PHE A 28 -6.16 -4.93 -4.01
C PHE A 28 -7.23 -3.90 -3.69
N ARG A 29 -8.47 -4.37 -3.64
CA ARG A 29 -9.65 -3.51 -3.53
C ARG A 29 -10.54 -3.98 -2.41
N ILE A 30 -11.21 -3.04 -1.77
CA ILE A 30 -12.33 -3.29 -0.86
C ILE A 30 -13.52 -2.49 -1.36
N LYS A 31 -14.67 -3.16 -1.56
CA LYS A 31 -15.94 -2.50 -1.95
C LYS A 31 -15.75 -1.54 -3.15
N LYS A 32 -15.02 -2.00 -4.18
CA LYS A 32 -14.64 -1.26 -5.41
C LYS A 32 -13.61 -0.13 -5.24
N LYS A 33 -13.07 0.10 -4.04
CA LYS A 33 -12.01 1.09 -3.79
C LYS A 33 -10.64 0.42 -3.72
N ILE A 34 -9.67 0.94 -4.45
CA ILE A 34 -8.28 0.46 -4.41
C ILE A 34 -7.62 1.00 -3.14
N PHE A 35 -7.08 0.10 -2.32
CA PHE A 35 -6.28 0.47 -1.16
C PHE A 35 -4.80 0.20 -1.41
N ALA A 36 -4.47 -0.92 -2.05
CA ALA A 36 -3.09 -1.29 -2.33
C ALA A 36 -2.92 -1.72 -3.78
N THR A 37 -1.71 -1.58 -4.31
CA THR A 37 -1.29 -2.18 -5.58
C THR A 37 0.11 -2.74 -5.41
N ILE A 38 0.42 -3.81 -6.14
CA ILE A 38 1.76 -4.42 -6.14
C ILE A 38 2.29 -4.47 -7.56
N ASP A 39 3.54 -4.04 -7.69
CA ASP A 39 4.33 -4.06 -8.90
C ASP A 39 5.35 -5.18 -8.82
N VAL A 40 4.98 -6.33 -9.39
CA VAL A 40 5.78 -7.56 -9.34
C VAL A 40 7.13 -7.39 -10.04
N LYS A 41 7.20 -6.54 -11.07
CA LYS A 41 8.43 -6.31 -11.84
C LYS A 41 9.49 -5.53 -11.06
N ASN A 42 9.04 -4.53 -10.29
CA ASN A 42 9.92 -3.64 -9.54
C ASN A 42 10.05 -4.02 -8.05
N ASN A 43 9.37 -5.10 -7.62
CA ASN A 43 9.28 -5.52 -6.22
C ASN A 43 8.86 -4.37 -5.27
N GLN A 44 7.93 -3.54 -5.74
CA GLN A 44 7.40 -2.38 -5.04
C GLN A 44 5.90 -2.53 -4.87
N SER A 45 5.35 -1.87 -3.85
CA SER A 45 3.91 -1.71 -3.70
C SER A 45 3.55 -0.25 -3.61
N VAL A 46 2.32 0.10 -3.96
CA VAL A 46 1.78 1.44 -3.75
C VAL A 46 0.55 1.32 -2.87
N LEU A 47 0.59 1.99 -1.73
CA LEU A 47 -0.48 2.00 -0.74
C LEU A 47 -1.18 3.35 -0.75
N LYS A 48 -2.48 3.33 -0.48
CA LYS A 48 -3.29 4.52 -0.30
C LYS A 48 -3.33 4.89 1.18
N LEU A 49 -2.48 5.83 1.56
CA LEU A 49 -2.45 6.41 2.91
C LEU A 49 -3.10 7.79 2.91
N SER A 50 -3.30 8.36 4.10
CA SER A 50 -3.50 9.79 4.26
C SER A 50 -2.17 10.54 4.16
N GLU A 51 -2.24 11.85 3.94
CA GLU A 51 -1.05 12.71 3.89
C GLU A 51 -0.26 12.68 5.22
N ILE A 52 -0.97 12.58 6.35
CA ILE A 52 -0.38 12.51 7.69
C ILE A 52 0.38 11.19 7.84
N GLU A 53 -0.26 10.06 7.55
CA GLU A 53 0.39 8.74 7.62
C GLU A 53 1.57 8.65 6.66
N GLN A 54 1.40 9.10 5.42
CA GLN A 54 2.49 9.18 4.45
C GLN A 54 3.68 9.96 5.01
N SER A 55 3.45 11.12 5.63
CA SER A 55 4.52 11.93 6.23
C SER A 55 5.24 11.18 7.37
N VAL A 56 4.50 10.45 8.21
CA VAL A 56 5.08 9.63 9.29
C VAL A 56 5.97 8.52 8.73
N PHE A 57 5.50 7.78 7.73
CA PHE A 57 6.30 6.71 7.11
C PHE A 57 7.50 7.25 6.33
N CYS A 58 7.33 8.36 5.61
CA CYS A 58 8.41 9.01 4.86
C CYS A 58 9.44 9.71 5.76
N ALA A 59 9.11 9.98 7.03
CA ALA A 59 10.06 10.51 8.01
C ALA A 59 11.08 9.47 8.48
N SER A 60 10.88 8.18 8.16
CA SER A 60 11.89 7.15 8.39
C SER A 60 13.13 7.44 7.54
N SER A 61 14.31 7.41 8.18
CA SER A 61 15.60 7.69 7.52
C SER A 61 15.95 6.69 6.41
N GLU A 62 15.34 5.51 6.45
CA GLU A 62 15.50 4.50 5.42
C GLU A 62 14.53 4.83 4.28
N MET A 63 15.04 5.01 3.05
CA MET A 63 14.26 5.19 1.81
C MET A 63 13.42 3.95 1.48
N ILE A 64 12.42 3.67 2.31
CA ILE A 64 11.50 2.54 2.25
C ILE A 64 10.14 3.03 1.76
N PHE A 65 9.69 4.17 2.30
CA PHE A 65 8.44 4.82 1.95
C PHE A 65 8.74 6.16 1.29
N TYR A 66 8.10 6.41 0.16
CA TYR A 66 8.20 7.71 -0.51
C TYR A 66 6.90 8.03 -1.26
N PRO A 67 6.50 9.31 -1.31
CA PRO A 67 5.31 9.70 -2.06
C PRO A 67 5.50 9.39 -3.55
N VAL A 68 4.43 8.98 -4.23
CA VAL A 68 4.48 8.88 -5.70
C VAL A 68 4.82 10.27 -6.27
N PRO A 69 5.81 10.41 -7.17
CA PRO A 69 6.30 11.70 -7.66
C PRO A 69 5.36 12.35 -8.69
N ASN A 70 4.07 12.46 -8.36
CA ASN A 70 3.04 13.10 -9.17
C ASN A 70 1.85 13.56 -8.30
N LYS A 71 0.74 13.98 -8.92
CA LYS A 71 -0.49 14.39 -8.20
C LYS A 71 -1.07 13.32 -7.27
N TRP A 72 -0.77 12.05 -7.50
CA TRP A 72 -1.21 10.94 -6.65
C TRP A 72 -0.50 10.95 -5.30
N GLY A 73 0.78 11.32 -5.26
CA GLY A 73 1.54 11.49 -4.02
C GLY A 73 0.82 12.42 -3.03
N LYS A 74 0.35 13.57 -3.53
CA LYS A 74 -0.45 14.55 -2.75
C LYS A 74 -1.80 14.04 -2.30
N GLN A 75 -2.32 12.99 -2.92
CA GLN A 75 -3.53 12.33 -2.44
C GLN A 75 -3.21 11.27 -1.36
N GLY A 76 -1.93 11.09 -1.00
CA GLY A 76 -1.46 10.08 -0.05
C GLY A 76 -1.13 8.72 -0.69
N TRP A 77 -0.96 8.66 -2.01
CA TRP A 77 -0.42 7.46 -2.64
C TRP A 77 1.09 7.38 -2.38
N THR A 78 1.50 6.31 -1.71
CA THR A 78 2.87 6.12 -1.20
C THR A 78 3.43 4.84 -1.77
N ILE A 79 4.62 4.93 -2.35
CA ILE A 79 5.39 3.79 -2.84
C ILE A 79 6.16 3.19 -1.65
N VAL A 80 6.17 1.87 -1.58
CA VAL A 80 6.85 1.09 -0.56
C VAL A 80 7.75 0.07 -1.23
N ASP A 81 9.03 0.08 -0.88
CA ASP A 81 10.02 -0.89 -1.34
C ASP A 81 9.90 -2.19 -0.53
N LEU A 82 9.42 -3.27 -1.16
CA LEU A 82 9.18 -4.54 -0.46
C LEU A 82 10.48 -5.27 -0.10
N ALA A 83 11.58 -4.99 -0.81
CA ALA A 83 12.87 -5.59 -0.52
C ALA A 83 13.45 -5.02 0.78
N LYS A 84 13.19 -3.74 1.07
CA LYS A 84 13.71 -3.06 2.27
C LYS A 84 12.76 -3.07 3.45
N VAL A 85 11.45 -2.98 3.20
CA VAL A 85 10.47 -2.82 4.28
C VAL A 85 10.48 -4.00 5.28
N PRO A 86 10.44 -3.73 6.60
CA PRO A 86 10.16 -4.73 7.61
C PRO A 86 8.71 -5.25 7.49
N SER A 87 8.49 -6.52 7.82
CA SER A 87 7.15 -7.12 7.78
C SER A 87 6.13 -6.37 8.62
N ASP A 88 6.51 -5.93 9.81
CA ASP A 88 5.61 -5.27 10.77
C ASP A 88 5.24 -3.87 10.30
N MET A 89 6.20 -3.10 9.79
CA MET A 89 5.95 -1.78 9.21
C MET A 89 5.05 -1.84 7.98
N LEU A 90 5.21 -2.88 7.15
CA LEU A 90 4.33 -3.11 6.01
C LEU A 90 2.91 -3.46 6.46
N LYS A 91 2.74 -4.30 7.50
CA LYS A 91 1.43 -4.67 8.05
C LYS A 91 0.70 -3.43 8.57
N ASP A 92 1.37 -2.56 9.32
CA ASP A 92 0.82 -1.29 9.78
C ASP A 92 0.37 -0.42 8.60
N ALA A 93 1.25 -0.20 7.62
CA ALA A 93 0.91 0.60 6.44
C ALA A 93 -0.27 0.00 5.64
N LEU A 94 -0.32 -1.32 5.48
CA LEU A 94 -1.43 -2.02 4.82
C LEU A 94 -2.73 -1.88 5.59
N LEU A 95 -2.71 -2.04 6.93
CA LEU A 95 -3.87 -1.90 7.79
C LEU A 95 -4.45 -0.48 7.72
N LEU A 96 -3.59 0.53 7.81
CA LEU A 96 -3.97 1.93 7.66
C LEU A 96 -4.57 2.20 6.27
N SER A 97 -3.95 1.67 5.22
CA SER A 97 -4.46 1.80 3.86
C SER A 97 -5.83 1.15 3.67
N TYR A 98 -6.00 -0.06 4.21
CA TYR A 98 -7.26 -0.77 4.25
C TYR A 98 -8.33 0.04 4.99
N ASN A 99 -8.01 0.54 6.19
CA ASN A 99 -8.93 1.36 6.98
C ASN A 99 -9.35 2.64 6.24
N ASN A 100 -8.43 3.30 5.55
CA ASN A 100 -8.73 4.48 4.74
C ASN A 100 -9.69 4.20 3.58
N ALA A 101 -9.56 3.04 2.94
CA ALA A 101 -10.47 2.63 1.87
C ALA A 101 -11.82 2.13 2.43
N ALA A 102 -11.81 1.37 3.52
CA ALA A 102 -12.96 0.81 4.21
C ALA A 102 -13.80 1.89 4.90
N ALA A 103 -13.16 2.95 5.39
CA ALA A 103 -13.82 4.08 6.01
C ALA A 103 -14.87 4.65 5.05
N LYS A 104 -16.13 4.60 5.47
CA LYS A 104 -17.18 5.42 4.89
C LYS A 104 -16.86 6.85 5.33
N LYS A 105 -16.61 7.74 4.37
CA LYS A 105 -16.72 9.18 4.65
C LYS A 105 -18.12 9.38 5.24
N LYS A 106 -18.16 9.77 6.52
CA LYS A 106 -19.37 10.29 7.16
C LYS A 106 -19.75 11.59 6.48
#